data_AF-A0AAE0GZ69-F1
#
_entry.id   AF-A0AAE0GZ69-F1
#
_cell.length_a   1.000
_cell.length_b   1.000
_cell.length_c   1.000
_cell.angle_alpha   90.00
_cell.angle_beta   90.00
_cell.angle_gamma   90.00
#
_symmetry.space_group_name_H-M   'P 1'
#
loop_
_entity.id
_entity.type
_entity.pdbx_description
1 polymer ?
#
loop_
_entity_poly.entity_id
_entity_poly.type
_entity_poly.pdbx_seq_one_letter_code
_entity_poly.pdbx_strand_id
1 'polypeptide(L)'
;MSQLFRHVDQNRDDCGLFKLNTNGTGTVTLELENIKEIHFQTRIARTSYPRSACTTVQSFKSRVPQPQILTNTHIFGSRKSKPREACVVCASLEPIRSSDVAGEVATSSSAANMTEWESRATIFEYTSAANPDLPPVPVLVHPPQLHQEGPSRVVPFDLSSYLGVPYPCTGPNLMASFVRVLTGETVSTDAAATSQAFYVIRGSGTSQTEDGEVSWSEGDLFAIPASRSPITHTALEGDFGGAALYWVTDEPLLRYLGVAPVDRKFEPTMWRKERLLEEVANIAASTSGTDLNRLGVLLGNVACPETKTLTHVLWSLLNSIAAGQVQKPHRHNSIALDLAVSAQPGVYTLMGQSLDANGEIVDPIRCDWTPGGVFVTPPGWWHAHYNESDEIAWVLPMQDAGLYTNQRTLDIRFVDDELRNMQAGVIRRWLKVNNSDLRDKHGIGEKQST
;
A
#
# COMPACT_ATOMS: atom_id res chain seq x y z
N MET A 1 16.33 47.41 -22.13
CA MET A 1 17.29 46.28 -22.28
C MET A 1 16.53 45.10 -22.85
N SER A 2 16.83 44.72 -24.08
CA SER A 2 16.22 43.58 -24.78
C SER A 2 17.05 42.32 -24.50
N GLN A 3 16.48 41.29 -23.88
CA GLN A 3 17.12 39.97 -23.81
C GLN A 3 16.51 39.07 -24.90
N LEU A 4 17.36 38.58 -25.81
CA LEU A 4 17.05 37.50 -26.75
C LEU A 4 17.22 36.18 -26.00
N PHE A 5 16.22 35.31 -26.04
CA PHE A 5 16.40 33.89 -25.69
C PHE A 5 16.46 33.07 -27.00
N ARG A 6 17.51 32.28 -27.15
CA ARG A 6 17.55 31.15 -28.10
C ARG A 6 17.28 29.89 -27.31
N HIS A 7 16.27 29.12 -27.70
CA HIS A 7 16.15 27.72 -27.33
C HIS A 7 16.40 26.91 -28.59
N VAL A 8 17.38 26.00 -28.53
CA VAL A 8 17.65 25.03 -29.60
C VAL A 8 17.05 23.72 -29.12
N ASP A 9 15.98 23.27 -29.77
CA ASP A 9 15.43 21.93 -29.60
C ASP A 9 16.05 21.04 -30.68
N GLN A 10 16.66 19.92 -30.28
CA GLN A 10 17.49 19.08 -31.15
C GLN A 10 16.69 18.12 -32.06
N ASN A 11 15.37 18.29 -32.23
CA ASN A 11 14.60 17.33 -33.05
C ASN A 11 13.44 17.87 -33.90
N ARG A 12 13.32 19.19 -34.16
CA ARG A 12 12.44 19.73 -35.23
C ARG A 12 12.97 21.05 -35.80
N ASP A 13 13.18 21.11 -37.12
CA ASP A 13 13.58 22.31 -37.87
C ASP A 13 12.38 23.26 -38.13
N ASP A 14 11.91 23.98 -37.10
CA ASP A 14 11.03 25.14 -37.32
C ASP A 14 11.33 26.23 -36.28
N CYS A 15 12.03 27.29 -36.70
CA CYS A 15 12.39 28.44 -35.88
C CYS A 15 11.34 29.57 -35.99
N GLY A 16 10.52 29.78 -34.95
CA GLY A 16 9.66 30.97 -34.82
C GLY A 16 10.29 32.06 -33.95
N LEU A 17 10.33 33.31 -34.45
CA LEU A 17 10.84 34.49 -33.74
C LEU A 17 9.71 35.19 -32.94
N PHE A 18 9.89 35.38 -31.62
CA PHE A 18 8.93 36.11 -30.78
C PHE A 18 9.41 37.55 -30.51
N LYS A 19 8.52 38.54 -30.67
CA LYS A 19 8.72 39.92 -30.20
C LYS A 19 7.71 40.26 -29.11
N LEU A 20 8.20 40.63 -27.93
CA LEU A 20 7.40 41.17 -26.84
C LEU A 20 7.39 42.69 -26.92
N ASN A 21 6.20 43.29 -27.05
CA ASN A 21 6.00 44.73 -26.95
C ASN A 21 5.12 45.04 -25.73
N THR A 22 5.63 45.86 -24.81
CA THR A 22 4.89 46.32 -23.63
C THR A 22 4.47 47.77 -23.83
N ASN A 23 3.18 48.03 -24.00
CA ASN A 23 2.64 49.39 -23.85
C ASN A 23 2.05 49.55 -22.45
N GLY A 24 2.24 50.73 -21.87
CA GLY A 24 2.05 51.08 -20.44
C GLY A 24 0.64 50.99 -19.85
N THR A 25 -0.20 50.07 -20.33
CA THR A 25 -1.53 49.76 -19.78
C THR A 25 -1.67 48.30 -19.35
N GLY A 26 -0.58 47.52 -19.30
CA GLY A 26 -0.57 46.17 -18.72
C GLY A 26 -1.26 45.09 -19.58
N THR A 27 -1.36 45.29 -20.88
CA THR A 27 -1.89 44.30 -21.83
C THR A 27 -0.73 43.66 -22.58
N VAL A 28 -0.60 42.33 -22.54
CA VAL A 28 0.39 41.57 -23.31
C VAL A 28 -0.33 40.98 -24.52
N THR A 29 0.12 41.31 -25.73
CA THR A 29 -0.43 40.79 -26.98
C THR A 29 0.57 39.82 -27.58
N LEU A 30 0.15 38.57 -27.79
CA LEU A 30 0.89 37.55 -28.55
C LEU A 30 0.28 37.50 -29.95
N GLU A 31 1.02 37.94 -30.97
CA GLU A 31 0.64 37.71 -32.37
C GLU A 31 1.23 36.36 -32.81
N LEU A 32 0.34 35.41 -33.09
CA LEU A 32 0.65 34.15 -33.77
C LEU A 32 0.14 34.26 -35.19
N GLU A 33 1.01 34.16 -36.19
CA GLU A 33 0.55 34.03 -37.57
C GLU A 33 -0.16 32.67 -37.75
N ASN A 34 -1.42 32.72 -38.22
CA ASN A 34 -2.21 31.63 -38.81
C ASN A 34 -3.12 30.73 -37.94
N ILE A 35 -3.82 31.21 -36.90
CA ILE A 35 -5.05 30.55 -36.41
C ILE A 35 -6.13 31.58 -36.03
N LYS A 36 -7.39 31.35 -36.47
CA LYS A 36 -8.58 32.20 -36.22
C LYS A 36 -8.87 32.37 -34.72
N GLU A 37 -9.29 33.59 -34.37
CA GLU A 37 -9.55 34.18 -33.04
C GLU A 37 -10.11 33.25 -31.95
N ILE A 38 -9.53 33.32 -30.75
CA ILE A 38 -10.11 32.84 -29.48
C ILE A 38 -10.31 34.05 -28.56
N HIS A 39 -11.56 34.39 -28.23
CA HIS A 39 -11.88 35.47 -27.29
C HIS A 39 -11.87 34.97 -25.84
N PHE A 40 -11.05 35.59 -24.98
CA PHE A 40 -11.17 35.49 -23.52
C PHE A 40 -11.70 36.80 -22.94
N GLN A 41 -12.83 36.75 -22.21
CA GLN A 41 -13.29 37.87 -21.39
C GLN A 41 -12.74 37.73 -19.96
N THR A 42 -11.74 38.54 -19.60
CA THR A 42 -11.35 38.77 -18.21
C THR A 42 -12.17 39.91 -17.62
N ARG A 43 -13.06 39.63 -16.66
CA ARG A 43 -13.64 40.67 -15.79
C ARG A 43 -12.67 40.98 -14.65
N ILE A 44 -12.07 42.17 -14.69
CA ILE A 44 -11.39 42.76 -13.53
C ILE A 44 -12.45 43.45 -12.68
N ALA A 45 -12.86 42.85 -11.57
CA ALA A 45 -13.71 43.51 -10.58
C ALA A 45 -12.83 44.42 -9.69
N ARG A 46 -12.94 45.73 -9.89
CA ARG A 46 -12.48 46.73 -8.91
C ARG A 46 -13.45 46.71 -7.72
N THR A 47 -13.03 46.18 -6.59
CA THR A 47 -13.79 46.28 -5.33
C THR A 47 -13.52 47.62 -4.65
N SER A 48 -14.49 48.53 -4.78
CA SER A 48 -14.67 49.68 -3.90
C SER A 48 -15.42 49.24 -2.64
N TYR A 49 -14.86 49.51 -1.47
CA TYR A 49 -15.52 49.32 -0.17
C TYR A 49 -16.81 50.17 -0.06
N PRO A 50 -17.86 49.63 0.58
CA PRO A 50 -18.65 50.42 1.50
C PRO A 50 -18.72 49.79 2.91
N ARG A 51 -18.87 50.69 3.88
CA ARG A 51 -18.98 50.44 5.31
C ARG A 51 -20.26 49.67 5.68
N SER A 52 -20.12 48.90 6.77
CA SER A 52 -21.13 48.56 7.78
C SER A 52 -22.42 47.84 7.34
N ALA A 53 -22.52 46.56 7.70
CA ALA A 53 -23.76 45.98 8.22
C ALA A 53 -23.42 44.78 9.14
N CYS A 54 -23.92 44.87 10.36
CA CYS A 54 -23.90 43.86 11.39
C CYS A 54 -25.12 42.95 11.20
N THR A 55 -24.93 41.65 10.99
CA THR A 55 -25.98 40.66 11.25
C THR A 55 -25.39 39.33 11.75
N THR A 56 -25.78 39.02 12.97
CA THR A 56 -25.64 37.81 13.78
C THR A 56 -25.73 36.48 13.01
N VAL A 57 -24.77 35.58 13.23
CA VAL A 57 -24.92 34.14 12.95
C VAL A 57 -24.97 33.39 14.28
N GLN A 58 -26.06 32.66 14.49
CA GLN A 58 -26.35 31.83 15.65
C GLN A 58 -25.36 30.66 15.76
N SER A 59 -24.89 30.43 16.98
CA SER A 59 -24.04 29.31 17.39
C SER A 59 -24.81 27.98 17.37
N PHE A 60 -24.24 26.93 16.77
CA PHE A 60 -24.54 25.54 17.12
C PHE A 60 -23.40 24.99 18.00
N LYS A 61 -23.78 24.50 19.19
CA LYS A 61 -22.88 23.93 20.21
C LYS A 61 -22.61 22.45 19.89
N SER A 62 -21.35 22.03 19.92
CA SER A 62 -20.99 20.66 20.31
C SER A 62 -20.07 20.71 21.54
N ARG A 63 -20.14 19.65 22.35
CA ARG A 63 -19.83 19.61 23.79
C ARG A 63 -18.52 18.85 24.08
N VAL A 64 -17.79 19.38 25.09
CA VAL A 64 -16.78 18.79 26.03
C VAL A 64 -15.30 18.60 25.55
N PRO A 65 -14.27 18.60 26.45
CA PRO A 65 -13.54 19.79 26.91
C PRO A 65 -11.99 19.64 26.86
N GLN A 66 -11.24 20.76 26.86
CA GLN A 66 -9.84 20.84 27.35
C GLN A 66 -9.51 22.26 27.86
N PRO A 67 -8.51 22.42 28.76
CA PRO A 67 -8.59 23.34 29.90
C PRO A 67 -8.24 24.80 29.60
N GLN A 68 -8.88 25.68 30.36
CA GLN A 68 -8.72 27.13 30.35
C GLN A 68 -7.41 27.56 31.02
N ILE A 69 -6.68 28.47 30.36
CA ILE A 69 -5.85 29.47 31.05
C ILE A 69 -6.53 30.82 30.83
N LEU A 70 -7.13 31.32 31.92
CA LEU A 70 -7.74 32.63 32.06
C LEU A 70 -6.65 33.70 32.23
N THR A 71 -6.76 34.80 31.50
CA THR A 71 -6.41 36.11 32.05
C THR A 71 -7.48 37.14 31.66
N ASN A 72 -8.24 37.56 32.67
CA ASN A 72 -9.16 38.69 32.64
C ASN A 72 -8.37 39.99 32.77
N THR A 73 -8.75 41.04 32.04
CA THR A 73 -8.70 42.40 32.60
C THR A 73 -9.82 43.26 31.99
N HIS A 74 -10.82 43.58 32.80
CA HIS A 74 -11.81 44.63 32.56
C HIS A 74 -11.26 45.97 33.05
N ILE A 75 -11.46 47.06 32.29
CA ILE A 75 -11.49 48.43 32.83
C ILE A 75 -12.63 49.22 32.18
N PHE A 76 -13.48 49.81 33.02
CA PHE A 76 -14.60 50.70 32.68
C PHE A 76 -14.13 52.14 32.37
N GLY A 77 -14.83 52.84 31.47
CA GLY A 77 -15.27 54.22 31.74
C GLY A 77 -14.80 55.39 30.86
N SER A 78 -15.73 55.87 30.02
CA SER A 78 -16.13 57.29 29.83
C SER A 78 -15.67 58.12 28.59
N ARG A 79 -16.70 58.55 27.85
CA ARG A 79 -17.01 59.84 27.17
C ARG A 79 -15.97 60.62 26.31
N LYS A 80 -16.37 60.77 25.03
CA LYS A 80 -16.40 61.97 24.14
C LYS A 80 -15.11 62.78 23.92
N SER A 81 -14.60 62.77 22.67
CA SER A 81 -14.69 63.87 21.67
C SER A 81 -13.55 63.81 20.62
N LYS A 82 -13.70 64.64 19.57
CA LYS A 82 -13.16 64.55 18.19
C LYS A 82 -11.66 64.91 18.01
N PRO A 83 -11.07 64.65 16.81
CA PRO A 83 -9.63 64.47 16.59
C PRO A 83 -8.92 65.74 16.11
N ARG A 84 -7.62 65.85 16.37
CA ARG A 84 -6.68 66.70 15.62
C ARG A 84 -5.30 66.05 15.52
N GLU A 85 -4.76 66.09 14.31
CA GLU A 85 -3.37 65.81 13.97
C GLU A 85 -2.41 66.76 14.70
N ALA A 86 -1.26 66.25 15.14
CA ALA A 86 -0.01 67.02 15.17
C ALA A 86 1.19 66.06 15.37
N CYS A 87 2.10 66.08 14.41
CA CYS A 87 3.49 65.65 14.53
C CYS A 87 4.37 66.88 14.91
N VAL A 88 5.65 66.63 15.21
CA VAL A 88 6.77 67.55 15.55
C VAL A 88 6.93 67.79 17.07
N VAL A 89 7.87 67.19 17.82
CA VAL A 89 9.35 66.97 17.77
C VAL A 89 10.14 68.00 18.60
N CYS A 90 11.20 67.48 19.24
CA CYS A 90 12.30 68.07 20.03
C CYS A 90 12.05 68.18 21.55
N ALA A 91 12.95 67.76 22.45
CA ALA A 91 14.39 67.59 22.32
C ALA A 91 14.97 66.54 23.30
N SER A 92 15.94 65.79 22.78
CA SER A 92 17.23 65.39 23.35
C SER A 92 17.35 64.98 24.83
N LEU A 93 17.94 63.80 25.07
CA LEU A 93 19.15 63.59 25.88
C LEU A 93 19.59 62.11 25.79
N GLU A 94 20.78 61.87 25.22
CA GLU A 94 21.57 60.63 25.40
C GLU A 94 22.19 60.59 26.83
N PRO A 95 22.97 59.56 27.22
CA PRO A 95 22.73 58.12 27.24
C PRO A 95 22.87 57.56 28.68
N ILE A 96 22.21 56.45 29.02
CA ILE A 96 22.52 55.71 30.27
C ILE A 96 23.08 54.33 29.92
N ARG A 97 24.24 54.07 30.52
CA ARG A 97 25.10 52.91 30.33
C ARG A 97 24.47 51.61 30.79
N SER A 98 24.99 50.54 30.18
CA SER A 98 24.85 49.15 30.57
C SER A 98 25.02 48.93 32.08
N SER A 99 24.00 48.38 32.71
CA SER A 99 24.06 47.05 33.30
C SER A 99 22.67 46.65 33.79
N ASP A 100 22.40 45.34 33.75
CA ASP A 100 21.39 44.67 34.57
C ASP A 100 19.93 44.72 34.11
N VAL A 101 19.62 44.02 33.01
CA VAL A 101 18.56 42.98 33.00
C VAL A 101 18.94 41.91 31.97
N ALA A 102 19.79 40.95 32.36
CA ALA A 102 19.92 39.69 31.65
C ALA A 102 18.67 38.84 31.96
N GLY A 103 17.59 39.12 31.25
CA GLY A 103 16.52 38.17 31.00
C GLY A 103 16.79 37.57 29.63
N GLU A 104 17.40 36.39 29.58
CA GLU A 104 17.59 35.61 28.36
C GLU A 104 16.20 35.26 27.81
N VAL A 105 15.70 36.06 26.88
CA VAL A 105 14.50 35.73 26.13
C VAL A 105 14.92 34.65 25.13
N ALA A 106 14.63 33.39 25.47
CA ALA A 106 14.76 32.25 24.57
C ALA A 106 13.95 32.48 23.28
N THR A 107 14.58 33.11 22.30
CA THR A 107 14.01 33.45 20.98
C THR A 107 14.83 32.87 19.83
N SER A 108 15.90 32.12 20.11
CA SER A 108 16.81 31.57 19.09
C SER A 108 16.56 30.10 18.73
N SER A 109 15.83 29.31 19.54
CA SER A 109 15.65 27.87 19.26
C SER A 109 14.52 27.56 18.26
N SER A 110 13.44 28.35 18.25
CA SER A 110 12.30 28.10 17.37
C SER A 110 12.60 28.40 15.91
N ALA A 111 13.31 29.50 15.62
CA ALA A 111 13.72 29.85 14.27
C ALA A 111 14.79 28.89 13.71
N ALA A 112 15.73 28.43 14.56
CA ALA A 112 16.73 27.44 14.18
C ALA A 112 16.08 26.09 13.82
N ASN A 113 15.06 25.66 14.57
CA ASN A 113 14.29 24.46 14.26
C ASN A 113 13.53 24.61 12.94
N MET A 114 12.97 25.79 12.64
CA MET A 114 12.26 26.03 11.38
C MET A 114 13.17 25.92 10.16
N THR A 115 14.36 26.53 10.19
CA THR A 115 15.33 26.40 9.09
C THR A 115 15.78 24.96 8.89
N GLU A 116 16.00 24.21 9.98
CA GLU A 116 16.34 22.80 9.88
C GLU A 116 15.19 21.99 9.25
N TRP A 117 13.94 22.24 9.63
CA TRP A 117 12.78 21.55 9.06
C TRP A 117 12.59 21.88 7.58
N GLU A 118 12.75 23.16 7.20
CA GLU A 118 12.69 23.61 5.81
C GLU A 118 13.80 22.97 4.97
N SER A 119 15.00 22.81 5.52
CA SER A 119 16.13 22.16 4.81
C SER A 119 15.86 20.69 4.45
N ARG A 120 14.90 20.04 5.12
CA ARG A 120 14.49 18.65 4.87
C ARG A 120 13.30 18.54 3.91
N ALA A 121 12.66 19.66 3.56
CA ALA A 121 11.53 19.68 2.63
C ALA A 121 12.03 19.70 1.19
N THR A 122 11.39 18.91 0.32
CA THR A 122 11.61 18.94 -1.14
C THR A 122 10.27 19.13 -1.84
N ILE A 123 10.25 19.92 -2.92
CA ILE A 123 9.08 20.16 -3.75
C ILE A 123 9.37 19.64 -5.16
N PHE A 124 8.52 18.75 -5.64
CA PHE A 124 8.61 18.19 -6.98
C PHE A 124 7.58 18.83 -7.91
N GLU A 125 7.90 18.87 -9.20
CA GLU A 125 6.92 19.21 -10.23
C GLU A 125 5.94 18.03 -10.38
N TYR A 126 4.64 18.33 -10.36
CA TYR A 126 3.58 17.32 -10.24
C TYR A 126 3.62 16.28 -11.37
N THR A 127 3.69 16.69 -12.63
CA THR A 127 3.60 15.77 -13.77
C THR A 127 4.79 14.80 -13.83
N SER A 128 5.97 15.26 -13.45
CA SER A 128 7.19 14.46 -13.43
C SER A 128 7.29 13.51 -12.23
N ALA A 129 6.60 13.79 -11.12
CA ALA A 129 6.77 13.06 -9.86
C ALA A 129 5.52 12.35 -9.30
N ALA A 130 4.33 12.58 -9.88
CA ALA A 130 3.09 11.98 -9.38
C ALA A 130 3.05 10.44 -9.47
N ASN A 131 3.83 9.85 -10.37
CA ASN A 131 4.01 8.40 -10.49
C ASN A 131 5.50 8.07 -10.51
N PRO A 132 6.14 7.94 -9.33
CA PRO A 132 7.57 7.69 -9.25
C PRO A 132 7.93 6.33 -9.85
N ASP A 133 9.07 6.27 -10.52
CA ASP A 133 9.65 5.02 -11.01
C ASP A 133 10.38 4.33 -9.86
N LEU A 134 9.84 3.19 -9.41
CA LEU A 134 10.39 2.39 -8.33
C LEU A 134 10.79 1.01 -8.89
N PRO A 135 11.86 0.38 -8.37
CA PRO A 135 12.22 -0.98 -8.76
C PRO A 135 11.01 -1.91 -8.63
N PRO A 136 10.64 -2.66 -9.69
CA PRO A 136 9.50 -3.58 -9.61
C PRO A 136 9.83 -4.74 -8.66
N VAL A 137 8.83 -5.46 -8.17
CA VAL A 137 9.09 -6.77 -7.55
C VAL A 137 9.45 -7.77 -8.66
N PRO A 138 10.56 -8.52 -8.54
CA PRO A 138 10.97 -9.46 -9.58
C PRO A 138 10.19 -10.77 -9.50
N VAL A 139 10.07 -11.47 -10.63
CA VAL A 139 9.70 -12.90 -10.63
C VAL A 139 10.91 -13.68 -10.12
N LEU A 140 10.75 -14.39 -9.01
CA LEU A 140 11.82 -15.17 -8.38
C LEU A 140 11.33 -16.53 -7.92
N VAL A 141 12.26 -17.48 -7.85
CA VAL A 141 12.02 -18.84 -7.38
C VAL A 141 12.96 -19.13 -6.21
N HIS A 142 12.38 -19.56 -5.09
CA HIS A 142 13.06 -20.06 -3.92
C HIS A 142 12.91 -21.59 -3.88
N PRO A 143 13.96 -22.33 -4.24
CA PRO A 143 13.85 -23.77 -4.46
C PRO A 143 13.80 -24.53 -3.12
N PRO A 144 13.21 -25.74 -3.07
CA PRO A 144 13.04 -26.49 -1.82
C PRO A 144 14.36 -26.91 -1.16
N GLN A 145 15.47 -26.98 -1.92
CA GLN A 145 16.80 -27.27 -1.39
C GLN A 145 17.20 -26.33 -0.25
N LEU A 146 16.73 -25.08 -0.26
CA LEU A 146 16.96 -24.10 0.80
C LEU A 146 16.50 -24.60 2.18
N HIS A 147 15.47 -25.43 2.21
CA HIS A 147 14.87 -26.04 3.42
C HIS A 147 15.19 -27.53 3.57
N GLN A 148 15.59 -28.22 2.50
CA GLN A 148 15.90 -29.66 2.50
C GLN A 148 17.35 -29.94 2.95
N GLU A 149 18.24 -28.95 2.84
CA GLU A 149 19.66 -29.13 3.13
C GLU A 149 20.18 -28.16 4.21
N GLY A 150 21.32 -28.52 4.82
CA GLY A 150 22.03 -27.71 5.80
C GLY A 150 21.49 -27.80 7.24
N PRO A 151 21.97 -26.92 8.14
CA PRO A 151 21.61 -26.94 9.56
C PRO A 151 20.24 -26.31 9.82
N SER A 152 19.74 -26.47 11.05
CA SER A 152 18.59 -25.71 11.56
C SER A 152 18.83 -24.20 11.46
N ARG A 153 17.91 -23.48 10.81
CA ARG A 153 18.02 -22.03 10.56
C ARG A 153 16.73 -21.44 9.99
N VAL A 154 16.63 -20.12 10.06
CA VAL A 154 15.73 -19.33 9.21
C VAL A 154 16.47 -18.97 7.91
N VAL A 155 15.82 -19.16 6.76
CA VAL A 155 16.33 -18.81 5.43
C VAL A 155 15.46 -17.69 4.86
N PRO A 156 15.91 -16.42 4.95
CA PRO A 156 15.14 -15.28 4.48
C PRO A 156 15.14 -15.17 2.95
N PHE A 157 13.99 -14.81 2.37
CA PHE A 157 13.87 -14.43 0.96
C PHE A 157 14.08 -12.93 0.81
N ASP A 158 15.27 -12.47 1.19
CA ASP A 158 15.59 -11.04 1.28
C ASP A 158 15.95 -10.43 -0.08
N LEU A 159 15.13 -9.47 -0.52
CA LEU A 159 15.26 -8.68 -1.73
C LEU A 159 15.50 -7.19 -1.43
N SER A 160 15.83 -6.83 -0.20
CA SER A 160 16.05 -5.44 0.24
C SER A 160 16.99 -4.66 -0.65
N SER A 161 18.11 -5.27 -1.05
CA SER A 161 19.09 -4.66 -1.97
C SER A 161 18.53 -4.41 -3.37
N TYR A 162 17.66 -5.29 -3.86
CA TYR A 162 17.02 -5.14 -5.18
C TYR A 162 15.93 -4.07 -5.16
N LEU A 163 15.16 -4.00 -4.07
CA LEU A 163 14.08 -3.03 -3.87
C LEU A 163 14.57 -1.67 -3.35
N GLY A 164 15.86 -1.54 -3.03
CA GLY A 164 16.46 -0.29 -2.57
C GLY A 164 16.01 0.15 -1.17
N VAL A 165 15.65 -0.79 -0.29
CA VAL A 165 15.18 -0.51 1.07
C VAL A 165 16.19 -0.96 2.14
N PRO A 166 16.29 -0.26 3.28
CA PRO A 166 17.31 -0.54 4.31
C PRO A 166 16.90 -1.64 5.31
N TYR A 167 15.89 -2.43 5.02
CA TYR A 167 15.37 -3.50 5.88
C TYR A 167 15.02 -4.75 5.06
N PRO A 168 15.16 -5.97 5.61
CA PRO A 168 14.85 -7.20 4.90
C PRO A 168 13.39 -7.25 4.43
N CYS A 169 13.16 -7.67 3.19
CA CYS A 169 11.82 -7.85 2.66
C CYS A 169 11.81 -8.76 1.43
N THR A 170 10.72 -9.50 1.21
CA THR A 170 10.49 -10.23 -0.06
C THR A 170 9.61 -9.41 -1.00
N GLY A 171 8.73 -8.59 -0.45
CA GLY A 171 8.01 -7.54 -1.14
C GLY A 171 7.83 -6.34 -0.22
N PRO A 172 7.29 -5.20 -0.71
CA PRO A 172 7.20 -3.97 0.07
C PRO A 172 6.53 -4.13 1.45
N ASN A 173 5.53 -5.01 1.53
CA ASN A 173 4.75 -5.23 2.75
C ASN A 173 5.07 -6.55 3.46
N LEU A 174 5.74 -7.51 2.81
CA LEU A 174 5.87 -8.89 3.29
C LEU A 174 7.30 -9.39 3.32
N MET A 175 7.62 -10.17 4.36
CA MET A 175 8.84 -10.97 4.46
C MET A 175 8.46 -12.44 4.47
N ALA A 176 8.99 -13.21 3.51
CA ALA A 176 8.87 -14.65 3.46
C ALA A 176 10.19 -15.32 3.82
N SER A 177 10.11 -16.49 4.43
CA SER A 177 11.26 -17.29 4.85
C SER A 177 10.92 -18.76 4.92
N PHE A 178 11.92 -19.62 4.77
CA PHE A 178 11.83 -20.99 5.28
C PHE A 178 12.39 -21.07 6.69
N VAL A 179 11.76 -21.88 7.54
CA VAL A 179 12.28 -22.27 8.86
C VAL A 179 12.58 -23.76 8.78
N ARG A 180 13.87 -24.11 8.71
CA ARG A 180 14.32 -25.51 8.75
C ARG A 180 14.71 -25.84 10.19
N VAL A 181 14.19 -26.94 10.70
CA VAL A 181 14.50 -27.43 12.07
C VAL A 181 14.81 -28.91 12.00
N LEU A 182 16.05 -29.31 12.31
CA LEU A 182 16.44 -30.72 12.39
C LEU A 182 15.73 -31.41 13.56
N THR A 183 15.49 -32.70 13.42
CA THR A 183 14.81 -33.50 14.45
C THR A 183 15.50 -33.38 15.81
N GLY A 184 14.72 -33.03 16.85
CA GLY A 184 15.21 -32.84 18.21
C GLY A 184 15.88 -31.49 18.47
N GLU A 185 16.04 -30.64 17.45
CA GLU A 185 16.57 -29.28 17.59
C GLU A 185 15.46 -28.23 17.68
N THR A 186 15.87 -26.99 17.97
CA THR A 186 14.98 -25.84 18.05
C THR A 186 15.49 -24.67 17.21
N VAL A 187 14.56 -23.88 16.66
CA VAL A 187 14.84 -22.60 15.99
C VAL A 187 13.83 -21.57 16.46
N SER A 188 14.28 -20.36 16.75
CA SER A 188 13.39 -19.25 17.09
C SER A 188 13.13 -18.35 15.90
N THR A 189 11.90 -17.84 15.81
CA THR A 189 11.50 -16.77 14.91
C THR A 189 11.11 -15.54 15.75
N ASP A 190 11.54 -14.37 15.31
CA ASP A 190 11.26 -13.09 15.97
C ASP A 190 11.07 -12.02 14.90
N ALA A 191 9.91 -11.36 14.91
CA ALA A 191 9.55 -10.35 13.94
C ALA A 191 8.69 -9.28 14.60
N ALA A 192 9.00 -8.00 14.33
CA ALA A 192 8.14 -6.88 14.70
C ALA A 192 6.96 -6.79 13.72
N ALA A 193 6.02 -7.73 13.83
CA ALA A 193 4.91 -7.95 12.90
C ALA A 193 3.55 -7.87 13.61
N THR A 194 2.49 -7.49 12.89
CA THR A 194 1.11 -7.64 13.38
C THR A 194 0.49 -8.97 12.97
N SER A 195 1.03 -9.59 11.91
CA SER A 195 0.56 -10.83 11.32
C SER A 195 1.74 -11.73 10.99
N GLN A 196 1.72 -12.95 11.51
CA GLN A 196 2.70 -13.99 11.20
C GLN A 196 1.95 -15.26 10.82
N ALA A 197 2.23 -15.83 9.65
CA ALA A 197 1.63 -17.08 9.20
C ALA A 197 2.71 -18.13 8.97
N PHE A 198 2.43 -19.37 9.40
CA PHE A 198 3.30 -20.52 9.29
C PHE A 198 2.55 -21.65 8.61
N TYR A 199 3.04 -22.14 7.48
CA TYR A 199 2.57 -23.36 6.85
C TYR A 199 3.61 -24.47 7.02
N VAL A 200 3.21 -25.65 7.49
CA VAL A 200 4.14 -26.77 7.67
C VAL A 200 4.32 -27.47 6.34
N ILE A 201 5.48 -27.27 5.70
CA ILE A 201 5.79 -27.88 4.40
C ILE A 201 5.97 -29.39 4.56
N ARG A 202 6.60 -29.83 5.65
CA ARG A 202 6.92 -31.24 5.95
C ARG A 202 7.29 -31.44 7.42
N GLY A 203 7.11 -32.66 7.91
CA GLY A 203 7.44 -33.07 9.28
C GLY A 203 6.36 -32.70 10.31
N SER A 204 6.67 -32.92 11.58
CA SER A 204 5.80 -32.56 12.71
C SER A 204 6.60 -32.02 13.89
N GLY A 205 5.93 -31.29 14.78
CA GLY A 205 6.60 -30.58 15.85
C GLY A 205 5.68 -29.68 16.68
N THR A 206 6.32 -28.81 17.45
CA THR A 206 5.63 -27.84 18.30
C THR A 206 6.23 -26.44 18.15
N SER A 207 5.40 -25.41 18.35
CA SER A 207 5.82 -24.02 18.46
C SER A 207 5.41 -23.50 19.83
N GLN A 208 6.38 -23.08 20.64
CA GLN A 208 6.14 -22.37 21.90
C GLN A 208 5.94 -20.89 21.60
N THR A 209 4.77 -20.37 21.94
CA THR A 209 4.40 -18.95 21.80
C THR A 209 4.09 -18.34 23.18
N GLU A 210 3.94 -17.02 23.25
CA GLU A 210 3.46 -16.36 24.48
C GLU A 210 2.03 -16.78 24.88
N ASP A 211 1.24 -17.28 23.92
CA ASP A 211 -0.15 -17.73 24.13
C ASP A 211 -0.26 -19.23 24.44
N GLY A 212 0.86 -19.95 24.41
CA GLY A 212 0.93 -21.40 24.63
C GLY A 212 1.56 -22.17 23.48
N GLU A 213 1.45 -23.49 23.57
CA GLU A 213 2.03 -24.42 22.61
C GLU A 213 1.06 -24.68 21.44
N VAL A 214 1.60 -24.64 20.22
CA VAL A 214 0.92 -25.09 19.00
C VAL A 214 1.58 -26.38 18.53
N SER A 215 0.87 -27.51 18.56
CA SER A 215 1.34 -28.76 17.93
C SER A 215 0.88 -28.83 16.48
N TRP A 216 1.80 -29.10 15.57
CA TRP A 216 1.59 -29.01 14.13
C TRP A 216 2.20 -30.20 13.38
N SER A 217 1.63 -30.51 12.22
CA SER A 217 2.11 -31.54 11.28
C SER A 217 2.01 -31.04 9.84
N GLU A 218 2.62 -31.75 8.90
CA GLU A 218 2.61 -31.43 7.47
C GLU A 218 1.23 -30.98 6.98
N GLY A 219 1.22 -29.87 6.23
CA GLY A 219 0.04 -29.25 5.62
C GLY A 219 -0.83 -28.43 6.55
N ASP A 220 -0.53 -28.42 7.85
CA ASP A 220 -1.16 -27.49 8.79
C ASP A 220 -0.71 -26.05 8.52
N LEU A 221 -1.60 -25.10 8.75
CA LEU A 221 -1.31 -23.67 8.75
C LEU A 221 -1.74 -23.05 10.07
N PHE A 222 -0.89 -22.24 10.69
CA PHE A 222 -1.28 -21.41 11.83
C PHE A 222 -0.85 -19.97 11.65
N ALA A 223 -1.63 -19.06 12.23
CA ALA A 223 -1.33 -17.64 12.27
C ALA A 223 -1.19 -17.18 13.72
N ILE A 224 -0.11 -16.46 14.02
CA ILE A 224 0.18 -15.83 15.30
C ILE A 224 0.10 -14.31 15.12
N PRO A 225 -0.62 -13.59 15.99
CA PRO A 225 -0.69 -12.13 15.91
C PRO A 225 0.63 -11.49 16.36
N ALA A 226 0.60 -10.18 16.61
CA ALA A 226 1.68 -9.48 17.29
C ALA A 226 2.10 -10.22 18.56
N SER A 227 3.39 -10.60 18.63
CA SER A 227 3.97 -11.30 19.76
C SER A 227 5.11 -10.46 20.35
N ARG A 228 5.22 -10.47 21.68
CA ARG A 228 6.29 -9.75 22.40
C ARG A 228 7.52 -10.60 22.64
N SER A 229 7.40 -11.91 22.44
CA SER A 229 8.46 -12.89 22.68
C SER A 229 8.73 -13.69 21.41
N PRO A 230 9.97 -14.12 21.15
CA PRO A 230 10.27 -15.02 20.04
C PRO A 230 9.46 -16.31 20.12
N ILE A 231 9.01 -16.82 18.97
CA ILE A 231 8.34 -18.11 18.84
C ILE A 231 9.43 -19.18 18.68
N THR A 232 9.42 -20.22 19.51
CA THR A 232 10.43 -21.30 19.44
C THR A 232 9.82 -22.56 18.85
N HIS A 233 10.34 -23.00 17.71
CA HIS A 233 9.89 -24.17 16.98
C HIS A 233 10.79 -25.37 17.29
N THR A 234 10.20 -26.51 17.64
CA THR A 234 10.89 -27.79 17.87
C THR A 234 10.40 -28.81 16.85
N ALA A 235 11.31 -29.46 16.13
CA ALA A 235 10.95 -30.57 15.24
C ALA A 235 10.99 -31.91 15.98
N LEU A 236 9.93 -32.71 15.84
CA LEU A 236 9.85 -34.06 16.38
C LEU A 236 10.25 -35.11 15.35
N GLU A 237 9.84 -34.92 14.09
CA GLU A 237 10.14 -35.82 12.98
C GLU A 237 9.93 -35.12 11.63
N GLY A 238 10.41 -35.76 10.57
CA GLY A 238 10.15 -35.38 9.19
C GLY A 238 11.27 -35.78 8.24
N ASP A 239 10.97 -35.71 6.95
CA ASP A 239 11.93 -36.02 5.89
C ASP A 239 13.15 -35.09 5.91
N PHE A 240 14.21 -35.42 5.17
CA PHE A 240 15.43 -34.59 5.10
C PHE A 240 16.04 -34.25 6.48
N GLY A 241 15.82 -35.12 7.48
CA GLY A 241 16.37 -35.01 8.83
C GLY A 241 15.66 -34.02 9.76
N GLY A 242 14.44 -33.59 9.47
CA GLY A 242 13.70 -32.67 10.35
C GLY A 242 12.39 -32.15 9.77
N ALA A 243 11.93 -31.01 10.24
CA ALA A 243 10.75 -30.31 9.72
C ALA A 243 11.14 -29.05 8.91
N ALA A 244 10.20 -28.58 8.10
CA ALA A 244 10.31 -27.27 7.46
C ALA A 244 8.97 -26.53 7.49
N LEU A 245 9.01 -25.25 7.83
CA LEU A 245 7.87 -24.35 7.81
C LEU A 245 8.12 -23.22 6.81
N TYR A 246 7.05 -22.80 6.14
CA TYR A 246 7.01 -21.58 5.35
C TYR A 246 6.43 -20.46 6.22
N TRP A 247 7.24 -19.44 6.51
CA TRP A 247 6.92 -18.35 7.42
C TRP A 247 6.80 -17.03 6.66
N VAL A 248 5.67 -16.34 6.83
CA VAL A 248 5.41 -15.03 6.19
C VAL A 248 4.94 -14.03 7.24
N THR A 249 5.53 -12.83 7.24
CA THR A 249 5.18 -11.73 8.15
C THR A 249 4.96 -10.42 7.40
N ASP A 250 4.25 -9.49 8.04
CA ASP A 250 4.08 -8.11 7.58
C ASP A 250 5.11 -7.13 8.17
N GLU A 251 6.21 -7.62 8.74
CA GLU A 251 7.24 -6.75 9.35
C GLU A 251 7.76 -5.66 8.39
N PRO A 252 8.01 -5.89 7.09
CA PRO A 252 8.47 -4.84 6.18
C PRO A 252 7.52 -3.64 6.09
N LEU A 253 6.20 -3.88 6.18
CA LEU A 253 5.21 -2.79 6.24
C LEU A 253 5.41 -1.95 7.50
N LEU A 254 5.64 -2.58 8.65
CA LEU A 254 5.85 -1.87 9.92
C LEU A 254 7.16 -1.08 9.91
N ARG A 255 8.22 -1.63 9.31
CA ARG A 255 9.49 -0.93 9.09
C ARG A 255 9.31 0.29 8.19
N TYR A 256 8.56 0.16 7.10
CA TYR A 256 8.24 1.27 6.20
C TYR A 256 7.49 2.39 6.93
N LEU A 257 6.49 2.04 7.75
CA LEU A 257 5.69 3.00 8.51
C LEU A 257 6.41 3.60 9.73
N GLY A 258 7.49 2.97 10.20
CA GLY A 258 8.20 3.36 11.42
C GLY A 258 7.41 3.09 12.70
N VAL A 259 6.59 2.03 12.73
CA VAL A 259 5.72 1.69 13.86
C VAL A 259 6.05 0.31 14.45
N ALA A 260 5.73 0.13 15.73
CA ALA A 260 5.74 -1.16 16.40
C ALA A 260 4.30 -1.68 16.55
N PRO A 261 4.08 -3.01 16.56
CA PRO A 261 2.76 -3.56 16.81
C PRO A 261 2.40 -3.36 18.30
N VAL A 262 1.32 -2.63 18.57
CA VAL A 262 0.87 -2.34 19.95
C VAL A 262 -0.41 -3.08 20.33
N ASP A 263 -1.28 -3.34 19.35
CA ASP A 263 -2.58 -4.00 19.54
C ASP A 263 -2.67 -5.28 18.71
N ARG A 264 -3.15 -6.35 19.33
CA ARG A 264 -3.49 -7.60 18.63
C ARG A 264 -4.80 -7.42 17.87
N LYS A 265 -4.83 -7.81 16.59
CA LYS A 265 -6.00 -7.71 15.70
C LYS A 265 -6.78 -9.01 15.56
N PHE A 266 -6.21 -10.11 16.02
CA PHE A 266 -6.80 -11.45 16.02
C PHE A 266 -6.10 -12.30 17.09
N GLU A 267 -6.67 -13.47 17.39
CA GLU A 267 -6.07 -14.47 18.30
C GLU A 267 -5.37 -15.59 17.51
N PRO A 268 -4.41 -16.33 18.11
CA PRO A 268 -3.78 -17.47 17.45
C PRO A 268 -4.81 -18.40 16.80
N THR A 269 -4.63 -18.67 15.51
CA THR A 269 -5.62 -19.37 14.69
C THR A 269 -4.95 -20.52 13.93
N MET A 270 -5.64 -21.65 13.80
CA MET A 270 -5.14 -22.89 13.19
C MET A 270 -6.10 -23.41 12.12
N TRP A 271 -5.54 -23.84 10.98
CA TRP A 271 -6.21 -24.54 9.91
C TRP A 271 -5.51 -25.87 9.67
N ARG A 272 -6.15 -26.96 10.10
CA ARG A 272 -5.61 -28.32 10.01
C ARG A 272 -5.69 -28.87 8.59
N LYS A 273 -4.65 -29.59 8.14
CA LYS A 273 -4.62 -30.23 6.81
C LYS A 273 -5.87 -31.06 6.55
N GLU A 274 -6.26 -31.90 7.50
CA GLU A 274 -7.41 -32.81 7.34
C GLU A 274 -8.70 -32.02 7.06
N ARG A 275 -8.92 -30.95 7.81
CA ARG A 275 -10.11 -30.11 7.64
C ARG A 275 -10.07 -29.34 6.32
N LEU A 276 -8.91 -28.81 5.93
CA LEU A 276 -8.78 -28.11 4.64
C LEU A 276 -9.12 -29.05 3.47
N LEU A 277 -8.59 -30.28 3.48
CA LEU A 277 -8.85 -31.27 2.45
C LEU A 277 -10.30 -31.76 2.46
N GLU A 278 -10.90 -31.95 3.64
CA GLU A 278 -12.32 -32.30 3.78
C GLU A 278 -13.23 -31.22 3.17
N GLU A 279 -12.98 -29.94 3.46
CA GLU A 279 -13.76 -28.83 2.90
C GLU A 279 -13.60 -28.74 1.38
N VAL A 280 -12.40 -28.95 0.84
CA VAL A 280 -12.20 -29.02 -0.62
C VAL A 280 -13.00 -30.18 -1.23
N ALA A 281 -12.97 -31.36 -0.61
CA ALA A 281 -13.73 -32.52 -1.08
C ALA A 281 -15.25 -32.26 -1.04
N ASN A 282 -15.75 -31.58 0.00
CA ASN A 282 -17.16 -31.20 0.12
C ASN A 282 -17.58 -30.20 -0.97
N ILE A 283 -16.74 -29.22 -1.29
CA ILE A 283 -16.98 -28.28 -2.40
C ILE A 283 -17.00 -29.04 -3.73
N ALA A 284 -16.05 -29.96 -3.95
CA ALA A 284 -16.00 -30.78 -5.16
C ALA A 284 -17.28 -31.62 -5.34
N ALA A 285 -17.75 -32.25 -4.26
CA ALA A 285 -18.95 -33.09 -4.27
C ALA A 285 -20.25 -32.28 -4.48
N SER A 286 -20.28 -31.00 -4.07
CA SER A 286 -21.44 -30.12 -4.22
C SER A 286 -21.45 -29.34 -5.54
N THR A 287 -20.35 -29.32 -6.27
CA THR A 287 -20.21 -28.62 -7.56
C THR A 287 -20.55 -29.56 -8.71
N SER A 288 -21.53 -29.19 -9.56
CA SER A 288 -21.91 -29.97 -10.74
C SER A 288 -21.37 -29.31 -12.02
N GLY A 289 -20.65 -30.05 -12.89
CA GLY A 289 -20.28 -29.59 -14.24
C GLY A 289 -18.87 -28.99 -14.39
N THR A 290 -18.70 -28.06 -15.34
CA THR A 290 -17.42 -27.48 -15.82
C THR A 290 -16.77 -26.46 -14.89
N ASP A 291 -17.35 -26.17 -13.72
CA ASP A 291 -16.89 -25.16 -12.75
C ASP A 291 -15.75 -25.64 -11.81
N LEU A 292 -15.20 -26.83 -12.06
CA LEU A 292 -14.12 -27.42 -11.25
C LEU A 292 -12.73 -26.78 -11.49
N ASN A 293 -12.62 -25.81 -12.40
CA ASN A 293 -11.34 -25.22 -12.82
C ASN A 293 -10.72 -24.24 -11.78
N ARG A 294 -11.37 -24.04 -10.62
CA ARG A 294 -10.87 -23.26 -9.47
C ARG A 294 -11.36 -23.88 -8.15
N LEU A 295 -11.00 -25.14 -7.92
CA LEU A 295 -11.39 -25.86 -6.72
C LEU A 295 -10.40 -25.57 -5.58
N GLY A 296 -10.82 -24.82 -4.58
CA GLY A 296 -9.98 -24.47 -3.43
C GLY A 296 -10.78 -23.89 -2.27
N VAL A 297 -10.12 -23.73 -1.13
CA VAL A 297 -10.71 -23.14 0.08
C VAL A 297 -9.97 -21.88 0.46
N LEU A 298 -10.72 -20.81 0.68
CA LEU A 298 -10.19 -19.55 1.20
C LEU A 298 -9.98 -19.67 2.71
N LEU A 299 -8.78 -19.33 3.20
CA LEU A 299 -8.47 -19.40 4.64
C LEU A 299 -8.87 -18.08 5.30
N GLY A 300 -10.03 -18.07 5.93
CA GLY A 300 -10.57 -16.91 6.64
C GLY A 300 -10.35 -16.98 8.15
N ASN A 301 -10.10 -15.82 8.76
CA ASN A 301 -10.08 -15.63 10.21
C ASN A 301 -11.41 -15.04 10.70
N VAL A 302 -11.91 -15.52 11.85
CA VAL A 302 -13.14 -15.02 12.47
C VAL A 302 -13.09 -13.53 12.83
N ALA A 303 -11.88 -12.99 13.05
CA ALA A 303 -11.65 -11.56 13.27
C ALA A 303 -11.76 -10.72 11.98
N CYS A 304 -11.84 -11.37 10.81
CA CYS A 304 -11.85 -10.75 9.48
C CYS A 304 -13.12 -11.11 8.67
N PRO A 305 -14.35 -10.94 9.22
CA PRO A 305 -15.57 -11.41 8.57
C PRO A 305 -15.90 -10.68 7.26
N GLU A 306 -15.55 -9.40 7.16
CA GLU A 306 -15.83 -8.58 5.98
C GLU A 306 -14.81 -8.81 4.86
N THR A 307 -13.53 -8.88 5.20
CA THR A 307 -12.44 -9.04 4.22
C THR A 307 -12.23 -10.50 3.81
N LYS A 308 -12.68 -11.46 4.64
CA LYS A 308 -12.53 -12.91 4.43
C LYS A 308 -11.07 -13.34 4.25
N THR A 309 -10.17 -12.70 4.97
CA THR A 309 -8.71 -12.86 4.85
C THR A 309 -8.14 -13.71 5.98
N LEU A 310 -6.90 -14.21 5.79
CA LEU A 310 -6.17 -15.03 6.77
C LEU A 310 -5.84 -14.24 8.04
N THR A 311 -5.46 -12.98 7.87
CA THR A 311 -5.40 -11.97 8.92
C THR A 311 -5.89 -10.64 8.34
N HIS A 312 -5.84 -9.54 9.10
CA HIS A 312 -6.15 -8.21 8.58
C HIS A 312 -5.14 -7.71 7.51
N VAL A 313 -3.99 -8.37 7.35
CA VAL A 313 -2.97 -8.08 6.33
C VAL A 313 -2.84 -9.23 5.33
N LEU A 314 -2.70 -10.46 5.85
CA LEU A 314 -2.40 -11.63 5.05
C LEU A 314 -3.68 -12.25 4.46
N TRP A 315 -3.56 -12.76 3.25
CA TRP A 315 -4.59 -13.53 2.56
C TRP A 315 -3.95 -14.82 2.03
N SER A 316 -4.69 -15.92 2.12
CA SER A 316 -4.24 -17.21 1.61
C SER A 316 -5.44 -18.08 1.26
N LEU A 317 -5.23 -19.01 0.32
CA LEU A 317 -6.14 -20.10 0.02
C LEU A 317 -5.33 -21.37 -0.22
N LEU A 318 -5.97 -22.53 -0.07
CA LEU A 318 -5.44 -23.79 -0.58
C LEU A 318 -6.15 -24.06 -1.92
N ASN A 319 -5.41 -23.98 -3.02
CA ASN A 319 -5.94 -24.19 -4.36
C ASN A 319 -5.52 -25.54 -4.91
N SER A 320 -6.42 -26.16 -5.66
CA SER A 320 -6.09 -27.30 -6.50
C SER A 320 -6.28 -26.99 -7.99
N ILE A 321 -5.42 -27.61 -8.80
CA ILE A 321 -5.52 -27.59 -10.26
C ILE A 321 -5.57 -29.04 -10.71
N ALA A 322 -6.71 -29.47 -11.24
CA ALA A 322 -6.89 -30.85 -11.69
C ALA A 322 -5.97 -31.20 -12.88
N ALA A 323 -5.77 -32.50 -13.09
CA ALA A 323 -4.97 -33.03 -14.19
C ALA A 323 -5.45 -32.49 -15.55
N GLY A 324 -4.50 -32.07 -16.40
CA GLY A 324 -4.77 -31.50 -17.72
C GLY A 324 -5.54 -30.18 -17.72
N GLN A 325 -5.69 -29.49 -16.59
CA GLN A 325 -6.43 -28.22 -16.50
C GLN A 325 -5.54 -26.99 -16.51
N VAL A 326 -6.14 -25.86 -16.90
CA VAL A 326 -5.52 -24.54 -16.89
C VAL A 326 -6.38 -23.59 -16.07
N GLN A 327 -5.80 -23.07 -14.99
CA GLN A 327 -6.34 -21.91 -14.32
C GLN A 327 -5.98 -20.66 -15.12
N LYS A 328 -6.97 -20.18 -15.88
CA LYS A 328 -6.83 -19.07 -16.84
C LYS A 328 -6.22 -17.78 -16.25
N PRO A 329 -5.61 -16.94 -17.11
CA PRO A 329 -5.00 -15.67 -16.71
C PRO A 329 -5.88 -14.79 -15.82
N HIS A 330 -5.28 -14.30 -14.75
CA HIS A 330 -5.85 -13.32 -13.85
C HIS A 330 -4.77 -12.41 -13.28
N ARG A 331 -5.16 -11.24 -12.77
CA ARG A 331 -4.24 -10.30 -12.10
C ARG A 331 -4.91 -9.66 -10.89
N HIS A 332 -4.11 -9.18 -9.96
CA HIS A 332 -4.54 -8.40 -8.80
C HIS A 332 -3.38 -7.53 -8.30
N ASN A 333 -3.68 -6.49 -7.53
CA ASN A 333 -2.66 -5.54 -7.04
C ASN A 333 -1.83 -6.07 -5.86
N SER A 334 -2.26 -7.17 -5.23
CA SER A 334 -1.49 -7.87 -4.21
C SER A 334 -0.28 -8.59 -4.82
N ILE A 335 0.84 -8.65 -4.10
CA ILE A 335 1.91 -9.63 -4.39
C ILE A 335 1.38 -11.05 -4.13
N ALA A 336 1.86 -12.05 -4.86
CA ALA A 336 1.68 -13.45 -4.49
C ALA A 336 3.01 -14.15 -4.24
N LEU A 337 3.14 -14.75 -3.06
CA LEU A 337 4.26 -15.59 -2.66
C LEU A 337 3.74 -17.03 -2.62
N ASP A 338 3.80 -17.68 -3.77
CA ASP A 338 3.11 -18.94 -4.07
C ASP A 338 3.97 -20.15 -3.67
N LEU A 339 3.52 -20.90 -2.66
CA LEU A 339 4.12 -22.18 -2.30
C LEU A 339 3.53 -23.30 -3.18
N ALA A 340 4.37 -23.96 -3.98
CA ALA A 340 4.00 -25.18 -4.68
C ALA A 340 3.91 -26.34 -3.67
N VAL A 341 2.72 -26.59 -3.13
CA VAL A 341 2.49 -27.61 -2.10
C VAL A 341 2.72 -29.01 -2.65
N SER A 342 2.18 -29.31 -3.83
CA SER A 342 2.38 -30.57 -4.54
C SER A 342 2.25 -30.35 -6.04
N ALA A 343 3.12 -30.99 -6.82
CA ALA A 343 3.16 -30.88 -8.26
C ALA A 343 3.95 -32.03 -8.86
N GLN A 344 3.46 -32.60 -9.95
CA GLN A 344 4.25 -33.48 -10.82
C GLN A 344 4.98 -32.63 -11.89
N PRO A 345 5.98 -33.20 -12.60
CA PRO A 345 6.55 -32.56 -13.78
C PRO A 345 5.46 -32.17 -14.78
N GLY A 346 5.55 -30.97 -15.36
CA GLY A 346 4.53 -30.42 -16.27
C GLY A 346 3.56 -29.43 -15.62
N VAL A 347 3.69 -29.17 -14.31
CA VAL A 347 2.95 -28.08 -13.65
C VAL A 347 3.80 -26.81 -13.63
N TYR A 348 3.23 -25.70 -14.08
CA TYR A 348 3.94 -24.42 -14.16
C TYR A 348 3.01 -23.21 -14.12
N THR A 349 3.59 -22.03 -13.93
CA THR A 349 2.89 -20.74 -14.03
C THR A 349 3.50 -19.89 -15.12
N LEU A 350 2.66 -19.24 -15.92
CA LEU A 350 3.06 -18.21 -16.87
C LEU A 350 2.69 -16.84 -16.30
N MET A 351 3.62 -15.88 -16.37
CA MET A 351 3.46 -14.53 -15.82
C MET A 351 3.87 -13.46 -16.82
N GLY A 352 3.11 -12.37 -16.93
CA GLY A 352 3.46 -11.25 -17.79
C GLY A 352 2.66 -9.98 -17.48
N GLN A 353 3.04 -8.86 -18.08
CA GLN A 353 2.46 -7.55 -17.76
C GLN A 353 1.19 -7.24 -18.55
N SER A 354 0.99 -7.89 -19.70
CA SER A 354 -0.10 -7.60 -20.63
C SER A 354 -0.68 -8.87 -21.25
N LEU A 355 -1.90 -8.73 -21.77
CA LEU A 355 -2.57 -9.73 -22.58
C LEU A 355 -2.64 -9.29 -24.04
N ASP A 356 -2.69 -10.25 -24.95
CA ASP A 356 -3.01 -10.02 -26.35
C ASP A 356 -4.53 -9.91 -26.58
N ALA A 357 -4.95 -9.77 -27.84
CA ALA A 357 -6.37 -9.66 -28.20
C ALA A 357 -7.19 -10.93 -27.91
N ASN A 358 -6.54 -12.08 -27.73
CA ASN A 358 -7.16 -13.37 -27.42
C ASN A 358 -7.16 -13.66 -25.91
N GLY A 359 -6.53 -12.81 -25.10
CA GLY A 359 -6.41 -12.99 -23.66
C GLY A 359 -5.22 -13.87 -23.26
N GLU A 360 -4.29 -14.13 -24.16
CA GLU A 360 -3.04 -14.83 -23.86
C GLU A 360 -2.01 -13.86 -23.27
N ILE A 361 -1.18 -14.34 -22.35
CA ILE A 361 -0.13 -13.52 -21.73
C ILE A 361 0.97 -13.27 -22.77
N VAL A 362 1.30 -12.00 -22.99
CA VAL A 362 2.36 -11.59 -23.92
C VAL A 362 3.73 -11.78 -23.27
N ASP A 363 4.67 -12.36 -24.02
CA ASP A 363 6.06 -12.62 -23.62
C ASP A 363 6.20 -13.17 -22.19
N PRO A 364 5.52 -14.29 -21.86
CA PRO A 364 5.41 -14.74 -20.49
C PRO A 364 6.74 -15.26 -19.95
N ILE A 365 7.02 -14.94 -18.69
CA ILE A 365 8.00 -15.65 -17.87
C ILE A 365 7.35 -16.95 -17.39
N ARG A 366 7.98 -18.09 -17.71
CA ARG A 366 7.57 -19.41 -17.22
C ARG A 366 8.28 -19.75 -15.92
N CYS A 367 7.51 -20.24 -14.94
CA CYS A 367 7.99 -20.75 -13.68
C CYS A 367 7.46 -22.18 -13.46
N ASP A 368 8.32 -23.18 -13.64
CA ASP A 368 8.00 -24.57 -13.36
C ASP A 368 7.92 -24.83 -11.85
N TRP A 369 6.90 -25.57 -11.42
CA TRP A 369 6.67 -25.84 -10.01
C TRP A 369 7.58 -26.96 -9.52
N THR A 370 8.25 -26.73 -8.40
CA THR A 370 8.96 -27.76 -7.64
C THR A 370 8.30 -27.89 -6.28
N PRO A 371 7.81 -29.09 -5.86
CA PRO A 371 7.16 -29.27 -4.57
C PRO A 371 7.99 -28.76 -3.40
N GLY A 372 7.36 -28.01 -2.51
CA GLY A 372 7.99 -27.33 -1.38
C GLY A 372 8.81 -26.08 -1.76
N GLY A 373 8.85 -25.70 -3.03
CA GLY A 373 9.44 -24.44 -3.50
C GLY A 373 8.42 -23.30 -3.50
N VAL A 374 8.92 -22.07 -3.43
CA VAL A 374 8.10 -20.85 -3.48
C VAL A 374 8.48 -20.03 -4.70
N PHE A 375 7.51 -19.41 -5.36
CA PHE A 375 7.76 -18.41 -6.40
C PHE A 375 7.02 -17.11 -6.15
N VAL A 376 7.54 -16.02 -6.72
CA VAL A 376 7.01 -14.67 -6.55
C VAL A 376 6.29 -14.24 -7.83
N THR A 377 5.00 -13.95 -7.70
CA THR A 377 4.20 -13.28 -8.72
C THR A 377 4.13 -11.78 -8.38
N PRO A 378 4.69 -10.88 -9.21
CA PRO A 378 4.72 -9.45 -8.93
C PRO A 378 3.32 -8.82 -8.87
N PRO A 379 3.14 -7.77 -8.04
CA PRO A 379 1.90 -6.99 -8.00
C PRO A 379 1.42 -6.54 -9.38
N GLY A 380 0.15 -6.79 -9.69
CA GLY A 380 -0.49 -6.33 -10.90
C GLY A 380 -0.18 -7.15 -12.16
N TRP A 381 0.67 -8.17 -12.11
CA TRP A 381 0.97 -9.00 -13.28
C TRP A 381 -0.15 -10.01 -13.56
N TRP A 382 -0.39 -10.26 -14.85
CA TRP A 382 -1.21 -11.37 -15.31
C TRP A 382 -0.49 -12.69 -15.08
N HIS A 383 -1.20 -13.67 -14.53
CA HIS A 383 -0.67 -15.00 -14.28
C HIS A 383 -1.72 -16.09 -14.49
N ALA A 384 -1.26 -17.23 -15.00
CA ALA A 384 -2.05 -18.43 -15.25
C ALA A 384 -1.27 -19.67 -14.81
N HIS A 385 -1.98 -20.66 -14.28
CA HIS A 385 -1.38 -21.90 -13.81
C HIS A 385 -1.81 -23.06 -14.69
N TYR A 386 -0.85 -23.86 -15.12
CA TYR A 386 -1.02 -24.98 -16.02
C TYR A 386 -0.67 -26.25 -15.27
N ASN A 387 -1.55 -27.23 -15.36
CA ASN A 387 -1.26 -28.58 -14.92
C ASN A 387 -1.38 -29.53 -16.12
N GLU A 388 -0.24 -29.81 -16.76
CA GLU A 388 -0.17 -30.76 -17.88
C GLU A 388 0.07 -32.21 -17.43
N SER A 389 0.15 -32.46 -16.12
CA SER A 389 0.33 -33.81 -15.58
C SER A 389 -1.00 -34.56 -15.43
N ASP A 390 -0.90 -35.82 -14.99
CA ASP A 390 -2.00 -36.75 -14.73
C ASP A 390 -2.51 -36.71 -13.28
N GLU A 391 -1.92 -35.88 -12.44
CA GLU A 391 -2.21 -35.78 -11.00
C GLU A 391 -2.68 -34.38 -10.62
N ILE A 392 -3.41 -34.27 -9.51
CA ILE A 392 -3.83 -32.98 -8.97
C ILE A 392 -2.64 -32.19 -8.40
N ALA A 393 -2.48 -30.94 -8.82
CA ALA A 393 -1.48 -30.03 -8.28
C ALA A 393 -2.09 -29.13 -7.21
N TRP A 394 -1.29 -28.73 -6.22
CA TRP A 394 -1.70 -27.90 -5.10
C TRP A 394 -0.77 -26.70 -4.91
N VAL A 395 -1.36 -25.54 -4.69
CA VAL A 395 -0.63 -24.30 -4.41
C VAL A 395 -1.26 -23.53 -3.25
N LEU A 396 -0.41 -22.89 -2.46
CA LEU A 396 -0.79 -22.05 -1.34
C LEU A 396 -0.16 -20.66 -1.49
N PRO A 397 -0.86 -19.69 -2.10
CA PRO A 397 -0.45 -18.29 -2.10
C PRO A 397 -0.43 -17.71 -0.69
N MET A 398 0.62 -16.94 -0.35
CA MET A 398 0.59 -15.95 0.72
C MET A 398 0.65 -14.55 0.11
N GLN A 399 -0.31 -13.71 0.47
CA GLN A 399 -0.57 -12.42 -0.17
C GLN A 399 -0.81 -11.31 0.85
N ASP A 400 -0.53 -10.05 0.50
CA ASP A 400 -0.88 -8.86 1.28
C ASP A 400 -2.27 -8.29 0.92
N ALA A 401 -3.11 -9.11 0.27
CA ALA A 401 -4.43 -8.73 -0.22
C ALA A 401 -5.39 -8.26 0.89
N GLY A 402 -5.12 -8.54 2.17
CA GLY A 402 -5.88 -7.98 3.28
C GLY A 402 -5.83 -6.45 3.31
N LEU A 403 -4.66 -5.86 3.04
CA LEU A 403 -4.48 -4.41 2.94
C LEU A 403 -5.23 -3.84 1.76
N TYR A 404 -5.08 -4.43 0.58
CA TYR A 404 -5.75 -3.97 -0.63
C TYR A 404 -7.27 -4.13 -0.56
N THR A 405 -7.76 -5.18 0.09
CA THR A 405 -9.20 -5.35 0.33
C THR A 405 -9.71 -4.27 1.28
N ASN A 406 -8.96 -3.96 2.35
CA ASN A 406 -9.26 -2.83 3.23
C ASN A 406 -9.14 -1.46 2.52
N GLN A 407 -8.29 -1.32 1.50
CA GLN A 407 -8.23 -0.08 0.72
C GLN A 407 -9.27 -0.05 -0.41
N ARG A 408 -9.94 -1.17 -0.68
CA ARG A 408 -10.89 -1.39 -1.78
C ARG A 408 -10.20 -1.24 -3.15
N THR A 409 -8.94 -1.65 -3.21
CA THR A 409 -8.04 -1.54 -4.36
C THR A 409 -7.41 -2.87 -4.80
N LEU A 410 -7.88 -4.02 -4.28
CA LEU A 410 -7.37 -5.34 -4.69
C LEU A 410 -7.43 -5.55 -6.21
N ASP A 411 -8.52 -5.08 -6.83
CA ASP A 411 -8.70 -5.04 -8.28
C ASP A 411 -8.38 -6.37 -8.96
N ILE A 412 -8.93 -7.46 -8.42
CA ILE A 412 -8.81 -8.76 -9.08
C ILE A 412 -9.53 -8.75 -10.43
N ARG A 413 -8.84 -9.21 -11.47
CA ARG A 413 -9.34 -9.26 -12.84
C ARG A 413 -9.12 -10.64 -13.43
N PHE A 414 -10.14 -11.13 -14.12
CA PHE A 414 -10.09 -12.40 -14.84
C PHE A 414 -10.16 -12.13 -16.34
N VAL A 415 -9.38 -12.88 -17.13
CA VAL A 415 -9.31 -12.68 -18.59
C VAL A 415 -10.68 -12.74 -19.27
N ASP A 416 -11.52 -13.70 -18.88
CA ASP A 416 -12.85 -13.87 -19.49
C ASP A 416 -13.77 -12.66 -19.25
N ASP A 417 -13.59 -11.93 -18.14
CA ASP A 417 -14.31 -10.69 -17.85
C ASP A 417 -13.76 -9.52 -18.67
N GLU A 418 -12.44 -9.42 -18.80
CA GLU A 418 -11.80 -8.34 -19.56
C GLU A 418 -12.13 -8.45 -21.05
N LEU A 419 -12.06 -9.65 -21.63
CA LEU A 419 -12.42 -9.88 -23.03
C LEU A 419 -13.88 -9.51 -23.30
N ARG A 420 -14.80 -9.89 -22.40
CA ARG A 420 -16.22 -9.51 -22.49
C ARG A 420 -16.40 -8.00 -22.42
N ASN A 421 -15.70 -7.31 -21.52
CA ASN A 421 -15.77 -5.86 -21.38
C ASN A 421 -15.22 -5.15 -22.64
N MET A 422 -14.10 -5.63 -23.19
CA MET A 422 -13.51 -5.09 -24.42
C MET A 422 -14.46 -5.24 -25.61
N GLN A 423 -15.06 -6.43 -25.79
CA GLN A 423 -16.04 -6.68 -26.85
C GLN A 423 -17.29 -5.81 -26.70
N ALA A 424 -17.73 -5.56 -25.47
CA ALA A 424 -18.88 -4.71 -25.17
C ALA A 424 -18.55 -3.20 -25.21
N GLY A 425 -17.29 -2.80 -25.45
CA GLY A 425 -16.86 -1.39 -25.40
C GLY A 425 -17.01 -0.75 -24.02
N VAL A 426 -17.05 -1.56 -22.96
CA VAL A 426 -17.29 -1.09 -21.59
C VAL A 426 -15.98 -0.60 -20.98
N ILE A 427 -15.92 0.70 -20.67
CA ILE A 427 -14.86 1.26 -19.82
C ILE A 427 -15.16 0.84 -18.37
N ARG A 428 -14.24 0.10 -17.76
CA ARG A 428 -14.40 -0.49 -16.42
C ARG A 428 -14.84 0.54 -15.37
N ARG A 429 -15.75 0.13 -14.48
CA ARG A 429 -16.12 0.87 -13.27
C ARG A 429 -15.39 0.26 -12.06
N TRP A 430 -14.57 1.05 -11.39
CA TRP A 430 -13.74 0.61 -10.26
C TRP A 430 -14.52 0.12 -9.03
N LEU A 431 -15.81 0.47 -8.92
CA LEU A 431 -16.67 0.08 -7.81
C LEU A 431 -18.07 -0.26 -8.33
N LYS A 432 -18.71 -1.26 -7.70
CA LYS A 432 -20.17 -1.52 -7.81
C LYS A 432 -20.98 -0.45 -7.07
N VAL A 433 -20.56 0.81 -7.15
CA VAL A 433 -21.25 1.93 -6.53
C VAL A 433 -21.71 2.83 -7.64
N ASN A 434 -23.02 3.06 -7.72
CA ASN A 434 -23.55 4.01 -8.68
C ASN A 434 -23.30 5.44 -8.18
N ASN A 435 -22.91 6.35 -9.07
CA ASN A 435 -22.66 7.74 -8.71
C ASN A 435 -23.95 8.40 -8.21
N SER A 436 -25.12 7.96 -8.69
CA SER A 436 -26.43 8.36 -8.14
C SER A 436 -26.53 8.01 -6.65
N ASP A 437 -26.19 6.78 -6.28
CA ASP A 437 -26.33 6.28 -4.92
C ASP A 437 -25.39 7.00 -3.94
N LEU A 438 -24.22 7.45 -4.42
CA LEU A 438 -23.30 8.29 -3.64
C LEU A 438 -23.81 9.71 -3.47
N ARG A 439 -24.37 10.30 -4.52
CA ARG A 439 -24.93 11.66 -4.48
C ARG A 439 -26.10 11.73 -3.52
N ASP A 440 -26.99 10.74 -3.57
CA ASP A 440 -28.20 10.68 -2.75
C ASP A 440 -27.86 10.38 -1.27
N LYS A 441 -26.91 9.45 -1.01
CA LYS A 441 -26.50 9.12 0.37
C LYS A 441 -25.73 10.24 1.08
N HIS A 442 -25.02 11.09 0.34
CA HIS A 442 -24.14 12.10 0.93
C HIS A 442 -24.59 13.55 0.65
N GLY A 443 -25.72 13.76 -0.01
CA GLY A 443 -26.19 15.11 -0.37
C GLY A 443 -25.22 15.87 -1.27
N ILE A 444 -24.33 15.17 -1.98
CA ILE A 444 -23.33 15.77 -2.86
C ILE A 444 -24.03 16.02 -4.20
N GLY A 445 -24.67 17.17 -4.36
CA GLY A 445 -25.29 17.51 -5.65
C GLY A 445 -26.37 18.59 -5.64
N GLU A 446 -26.95 18.95 -4.51
CA GLU A 446 -27.83 20.11 -4.48
C GLU A 446 -26.99 21.39 -4.50
N LYS A 447 -26.70 21.90 -5.70
CA LYS A 447 -26.53 23.35 -5.85
C LYS A 447 -27.84 23.96 -5.36
N GLN A 448 -27.85 24.51 -4.15
CA GLN A 448 -28.84 25.51 -3.77
C GLN A 448 -28.69 26.67 -4.76
N SER A 449 -29.55 26.72 -5.76
CA SER A 449 -29.74 27.92 -6.56
C SER A 449 -30.31 28.98 -5.63
N THR A 450 -29.49 29.98 -5.29
CA THR A 450 -29.94 31.24 -4.70
C THR A 450 -29.85 32.34 -5.73
#